data_AF-A0A929ES25-F1
#
_entry.id   AF-A0A929ES25-F1
#
_cell.length_a   1.000
_cell.length_b   1.000
_cell.length_c   1.000
_cell.angle_alpha   90.00
_cell.angle_beta   90.00
_cell.angle_gamma   90.00
#
_symmetry.space_group_name_H-M   'P 1'
#
loop_
_entity.id
_entity.type
_entity.pdbx_description
1 polymer ?
#
loop_
_entity_poly.entity_id
_entity_poly.type
_entity_poly.pdbx_seq_one_letter_code
_entity_poly.pdbx_strand_id
1 'polypeptide(L)'
;MNRTIAENLDIVLKRIERASRKAGRDPAEIKLVAATKTVDPRRIKEAIGSGIRICGENYIQEAQEKTDKLKKAPLSWHFIGHLQKNKAKFAVELFDMVETVDSIELARALSNRTEKPLDVLIEVNLAGEKTKHGVSAKKAIKLAKDISKLEKIKLKGLMTIPPYHETKELSRPYFMTLRRVAERINKENLPGVSMHELSMGMSHDFEIAIEEGATIIRVGSAIFGEREPKVAPEKETPVKKASSKSNIKVKSKGKETTNATTKKAKKPEDKTMATATKKTAAKKKPAAKKKAVAKKKPVAKKKVAAKKKPVAKKKVAAKKKP
;
A
#
# COMPACT_ATOMS: atom_id res chain seq x y z
N MET A 1 -16.44 -26.29 -13.61
CA MET A 1 -15.13 -26.42 -12.95
C MET A 1 -14.58 -25.03 -12.68
N ASN A 2 -13.93 -24.80 -11.54
CA ASN A 2 -13.25 -23.54 -11.27
C ASN A 2 -11.89 -23.53 -11.96
N ARG A 3 -11.53 -22.41 -12.60
CA ARG A 3 -10.21 -22.23 -13.25
C ARG A 3 -9.08 -22.11 -12.21
N THR A 4 -7.97 -22.77 -12.50
CA THR A 4 -6.69 -22.66 -11.79
C THR A 4 -6.09 -21.25 -11.91
N ILE A 5 -5.07 -20.93 -11.10
CA ILE A 5 -4.40 -19.63 -11.21
C ILE A 5 -3.61 -19.55 -12.52
N ALA A 6 -3.07 -20.66 -13.03
CA ALA A 6 -2.40 -20.73 -14.32
C ALA A 6 -3.33 -20.36 -15.49
N GLU A 7 -4.52 -20.97 -15.57
CA GLU A 7 -5.52 -20.64 -16.62
C GLU A 7 -6.02 -19.20 -16.50
N ASN A 8 -6.25 -18.70 -15.28
CA ASN A 8 -6.66 -17.33 -15.06
C ASN A 8 -5.56 -16.33 -15.48
N LEU A 9 -4.30 -16.64 -15.20
CA LEU A 9 -3.15 -15.83 -15.60
C LEU A 9 -2.97 -15.82 -17.13
N ASP A 10 -3.07 -16.97 -17.80
CA ASP A 10 -3.05 -17.07 -19.27
C ASP A 10 -4.14 -16.18 -19.92
N ILE A 11 -5.37 -16.22 -19.39
CA ILE A 11 -6.47 -15.36 -19.85
C ILE A 11 -6.16 -13.87 -19.63
N VAL A 12 -5.52 -13.50 -18.50
CA VAL A 12 -5.08 -12.11 -18.25
C VAL A 12 -3.97 -11.69 -19.20
N LEU A 13 -2.97 -12.54 -19.46
CA LEU A 13 -1.88 -12.27 -20.40
C LEU A 13 -2.40 -12.10 -21.84
N LYS A 14 -3.33 -12.95 -22.29
CA LYS A 14 -3.98 -12.83 -23.61
C LYS A 14 -4.86 -11.58 -23.74
N ARG A 15 -5.43 -11.06 -22.63
CA ARG A 15 -6.12 -9.75 -22.60
C ARG A 15 -5.13 -8.59 -22.70
N ILE A 16 -4.00 -8.65 -21.96
CA ILE A 16 -2.92 -7.65 -22.04
C ILE A 16 -2.36 -7.57 -23.46
N GLU A 17 -2.03 -8.71 -24.06
CA GLU A 17 -1.51 -8.78 -25.42
C GLU A 17 -2.47 -8.12 -26.42
N ARG A 18 -3.75 -8.51 -26.38
CA ARG A 18 -4.78 -7.98 -27.29
C ARG A 18 -4.96 -6.47 -27.15
N ALA A 19 -4.97 -5.95 -25.92
CA ALA A 19 -5.08 -4.52 -25.66
C ALA A 19 -3.83 -3.76 -26.14
N SER A 20 -2.63 -4.30 -25.90
CA SER A 20 -1.37 -3.69 -26.32
C SER A 20 -1.24 -3.64 -27.84
N ARG A 21 -1.51 -4.76 -28.53
CA ARG A 21 -1.52 -4.82 -30.00
C ARG A 21 -2.57 -3.88 -30.61
N LYS A 22 -3.78 -3.80 -30.03
CA LYS A 22 -4.81 -2.82 -30.45
C LYS A 22 -4.35 -1.37 -30.27
N ALA A 23 -3.54 -1.09 -29.24
CA ALA A 23 -2.96 0.22 -28.97
C ALA A 23 -1.69 0.52 -29.80
N GLY A 24 -1.21 -0.41 -30.64
CA GLY A 24 0.03 -0.27 -31.39
C GLY A 24 1.31 -0.36 -30.54
N ARG A 25 1.25 -1.05 -29.40
CA ARG A 25 2.32 -1.16 -28.38
C ARG A 25 2.81 -2.59 -28.20
N ASP A 26 4.03 -2.73 -27.71
CA ASP A 26 4.59 -4.04 -27.35
C ASP A 26 3.97 -4.51 -26.00
N PRO A 27 3.36 -5.71 -25.92
CA PRO A 27 2.92 -6.29 -24.65
C PRO A 27 4.00 -6.32 -23.56
N ALA A 28 5.29 -6.38 -23.92
CA ALA A 28 6.41 -6.35 -22.97
C ALA A 28 6.57 -5.01 -22.22
N GLU A 29 5.95 -3.92 -22.71
CA GLU A 29 5.85 -2.65 -21.98
C GLU A 29 4.96 -2.75 -20.71
N ILE A 30 4.12 -3.79 -20.59
CA ILE A 30 3.05 -3.87 -19.59
C ILE A 30 3.46 -4.76 -18.42
N LYS A 31 3.81 -4.12 -17.30
CA LYS A 31 4.12 -4.76 -16.02
C LYS A 31 2.84 -5.18 -15.30
N LEU A 32 2.62 -6.49 -15.22
CA LEU A 32 1.53 -7.09 -14.46
C LEU A 32 1.88 -7.19 -12.98
N VAL A 33 1.28 -6.33 -12.15
CA VAL A 33 1.31 -6.43 -10.69
C VAL A 33 0.17 -7.32 -10.23
N ALA A 34 0.50 -8.50 -9.70
CA ALA A 34 -0.48 -9.37 -9.05
C ALA A 34 -0.85 -8.78 -7.68
N ALA A 35 -2.07 -8.28 -7.52
CA ALA A 35 -2.55 -7.68 -6.29
C ALA A 35 -2.92 -8.78 -5.27
N THR A 36 -1.97 -9.14 -4.40
CA THR A 36 -1.99 -10.35 -3.57
C THR A 36 -2.67 -10.21 -2.21
N LYS A 37 -3.18 -9.02 -1.84
CA LYS A 37 -3.90 -8.81 -0.57
C LYS A 37 -5.04 -9.80 -0.35
N THR A 38 -5.19 -10.29 0.88
CA THR A 38 -6.10 -11.37 1.29
C THR A 38 -5.90 -12.73 0.58
N VAL A 39 -4.80 -12.92 -0.17
CA VAL A 39 -4.45 -14.21 -0.82
C VAL A 39 -3.44 -15.00 0.02
N ASP A 40 -3.70 -16.29 0.23
CA ASP A 40 -2.80 -17.21 0.94
C ASP A 40 -1.44 -17.41 0.23
N PRO A 41 -0.31 -17.45 0.95
CA PRO A 41 1.03 -17.64 0.36
C PRO A 41 1.21 -18.87 -0.56
N ARG A 42 0.43 -19.95 -0.40
CA ARG A 42 0.47 -21.12 -1.30
C ARG A 42 -0.07 -20.76 -2.68
N ARG A 43 -1.19 -20.03 -2.74
CA ARG A 43 -1.79 -19.51 -3.98
C ARG A 43 -0.90 -18.46 -4.66
N ILE A 44 -0.15 -17.69 -3.86
CA ILE A 44 0.90 -16.80 -4.40
C ILE A 44 2.04 -17.61 -5.03
N LYS A 45 2.49 -18.72 -4.41
CA LYS A 45 3.51 -19.61 -5.00
C LYS A 45 3.07 -20.24 -6.32
N GLU A 46 1.81 -20.66 -6.44
CA GLU A 46 1.20 -21.12 -7.70
C GLU A 46 1.28 -20.04 -8.80
N ALA A 47 0.91 -18.80 -8.48
CA ALA A 47 1.01 -17.67 -9.41
C ALA A 47 2.45 -17.37 -9.86
N ILE A 48 3.42 -17.46 -8.93
CA ILE A 48 4.84 -17.25 -9.22
C ILE A 48 5.38 -18.36 -10.15
N GLY A 49 5.06 -19.62 -9.86
CA GLY A 49 5.38 -20.75 -10.73
C GLY A 49 4.75 -20.59 -12.13
N SER A 50 3.55 -20.03 -12.20
CA SER A 50 2.84 -19.73 -13.46
C SER A 50 3.37 -18.50 -14.22
N GLY A 51 4.33 -17.74 -13.65
CA GLY A 51 5.01 -16.65 -14.36
C GLY A 51 4.98 -15.27 -13.67
N ILE A 52 4.25 -15.07 -12.58
CA ILE A 52 4.24 -13.77 -11.86
C ILE A 52 5.63 -13.42 -11.32
N ARG A 53 6.04 -12.16 -11.52
CA ARG A 53 7.30 -11.58 -11.03
C ARG A 53 7.14 -10.33 -10.16
N ILE A 54 5.93 -9.77 -10.08
CA ILE A 54 5.65 -8.57 -9.27
C ILE A 54 4.40 -8.80 -8.41
N CYS A 55 4.53 -8.62 -7.09
CA CYS A 55 3.44 -8.75 -6.12
C CYS A 55 3.09 -7.38 -5.53
N GLY A 56 1.79 -7.05 -5.51
CA GLY A 56 1.24 -5.80 -5.01
C GLY A 56 0.48 -5.98 -3.71
N GLU A 57 0.96 -5.39 -2.61
CA GLU A 57 0.30 -5.47 -1.30
C GLU A 57 -0.31 -4.16 -0.82
N ASN A 58 -1.40 -4.27 -0.05
CA ASN A 58 -2.11 -3.12 0.54
C ASN A 58 -1.81 -2.91 2.03
N TYR A 59 -1.23 -3.90 2.71
CA TYR A 59 -1.06 -3.88 4.17
C TYR A 59 0.35 -4.35 4.55
N ILE A 60 1.05 -3.54 5.36
CA ILE A 60 2.44 -3.79 5.76
C ILE A 60 2.58 -5.13 6.50
N GLN A 61 1.70 -5.41 7.45
CA GLN A 61 1.75 -6.64 8.25
C GLN A 61 1.59 -7.89 7.39
N GLU A 62 0.65 -7.86 6.44
CA GLU A 62 0.42 -8.96 5.50
C GLU A 62 1.63 -9.18 4.57
N ALA A 63 2.29 -8.10 4.14
CA ALA A 63 3.52 -8.17 3.36
C ALA A 63 4.72 -8.70 4.16
N GLN A 64 4.85 -8.36 5.45
CA GLN A 64 5.89 -8.95 6.32
C GLN A 64 5.74 -10.46 6.39
N GLU A 65 4.54 -10.94 6.71
CA GLU A 65 4.24 -12.38 6.75
C GLU A 65 4.48 -13.10 5.40
N LYS A 66 4.18 -12.44 4.28
CA LYS A 66 4.33 -13.01 2.94
C LYS A 66 5.77 -13.05 2.48
N THR A 67 6.50 -11.93 2.60
CA THR A 67 7.91 -11.84 2.21
C THR A 67 8.74 -12.89 2.95
N ASP A 68 8.54 -13.07 4.27
CA ASP A 68 9.19 -14.14 5.04
C ASP A 68 8.90 -15.55 4.48
N LYS A 69 7.65 -15.83 4.10
CA LYS A 69 7.21 -17.13 3.53
C LYS A 69 7.60 -17.33 2.05
N LEU A 70 8.08 -16.28 1.37
CA LEU A 70 8.34 -16.22 -0.09
C LEU A 70 9.80 -15.86 -0.46
N LYS A 71 10.65 -15.49 0.50
CA LYS A 71 12.04 -14.97 0.39
C LYS A 71 13.05 -15.70 -0.52
N LYS A 72 12.69 -16.83 -1.13
CA LYS A 72 13.51 -17.57 -2.11
C LYS A 72 13.13 -17.32 -3.57
N ALA A 73 12.05 -16.59 -3.85
CA ALA A 73 11.59 -16.29 -5.21
C ALA A 73 12.13 -14.93 -5.70
N PRO A 74 12.58 -14.80 -6.97
CA PRO A 74 12.97 -13.52 -7.56
C PRO A 74 11.72 -12.71 -7.89
N LEU A 75 11.30 -11.85 -6.97
CA LEU A 75 10.10 -11.02 -7.05
C LEU A 75 10.42 -9.57 -6.75
N SER A 76 9.76 -8.67 -7.47
CA SER A 76 9.60 -7.29 -7.03
C SER A 76 8.34 -7.14 -6.18
N TRP A 77 8.42 -6.36 -5.11
CA TRP A 77 7.30 -6.04 -4.23
C TRP A 77 6.91 -4.57 -4.36
N HIS A 78 5.64 -4.33 -4.70
CA HIS A 78 5.05 -3.00 -4.85
C HIS A 78 4.04 -2.73 -3.71
N PHE A 79 4.13 -1.57 -3.06
CA PHE A 79 3.11 -1.13 -2.11
C PHE A 79 2.03 -0.32 -2.81
N ILE A 80 0.79 -0.84 -2.79
CA ILE A 80 -0.39 -0.34 -3.53
C ILE A 80 -1.59 -0.07 -2.60
N GLY A 81 -1.34 0.11 -1.29
CA GLY A 81 -2.31 0.61 -0.31
C GLY A 81 -1.94 1.99 0.22
N HIS A 82 -2.83 2.64 0.97
CA HIS A 82 -2.51 3.95 1.53
C HIS A 82 -1.44 3.83 2.64
N LEU A 83 -0.26 4.44 2.43
CA LEU A 83 0.87 4.31 3.34
C LEU A 83 0.86 5.37 4.45
N GLN A 84 0.55 4.95 5.67
CA GLN A 84 0.70 5.79 6.85
C GLN A 84 2.18 6.15 7.10
N LYS A 85 2.47 7.43 7.33
CA LYS A 85 3.86 7.96 7.45
C LYS A 85 4.70 7.30 8.56
N ASN A 86 4.07 6.85 9.64
CA ASN A 86 4.72 6.10 10.73
C ASN A 86 5.15 4.67 10.32
N LYS A 87 4.62 4.13 9.23
CA LYS A 87 4.98 2.83 8.66
C LYS A 87 6.08 2.89 7.59
N ALA A 88 6.55 4.08 7.22
CA ALA A 88 7.58 4.27 6.19
C ALA A 88 8.87 3.46 6.41
N LYS A 89 9.26 3.20 7.69
CA LYS A 89 10.40 2.31 8.00
C LYS A 89 10.19 0.90 7.44
N PHE A 90 9.02 0.31 7.67
CA PHE A 90 8.72 -1.04 7.18
C PHE A 90 8.55 -1.05 5.66
N ALA A 91 8.02 0.02 5.07
CA ALA A 91 7.88 0.11 3.62
C ALA A 91 9.23 0.02 2.88
N VAL A 92 10.25 0.76 3.34
CA VAL A 92 11.61 0.72 2.74
C VAL A 92 12.37 -0.58 3.01
N GLU A 93 11.87 -1.43 3.91
CA GLU A 93 12.46 -2.72 4.29
C GLU A 93 11.84 -3.90 3.51
N LEU A 94 10.73 -3.68 2.79
CA LEU A 94 9.86 -4.73 2.24
C LEU A 94 9.49 -4.56 0.76
N PHE A 95 9.67 -3.37 0.19
CA PHE A 95 9.17 -3.01 -1.14
C PHE A 95 10.22 -2.31 -1.99
N ASP A 96 10.28 -2.70 -3.27
CA ASP A 96 11.13 -2.07 -4.28
C ASP A 96 10.47 -0.82 -4.88
N MET A 97 9.12 -0.73 -4.82
CA MET A 97 8.35 0.44 -5.23
C MET A 97 7.21 0.77 -4.26
N VAL A 98 7.01 2.07 -3.98
CA VAL A 98 5.80 2.57 -3.30
C VAL A 98 4.98 3.41 -4.27
N GLU A 99 3.83 2.90 -4.70
CA GLU A 99 3.01 3.54 -5.74
C GLU A 99 2.09 4.67 -5.21
N THR A 100 2.03 4.85 -3.90
CA THR A 100 0.94 5.56 -3.22
C THR A 100 1.39 6.85 -2.52
N VAL A 101 2.33 7.61 -3.12
CA VAL A 101 2.87 8.81 -2.47
C VAL A 101 1.94 10.01 -2.68
N ASP A 102 1.17 10.35 -1.65
CA ASP A 102 0.18 11.44 -1.66
C ASP A 102 0.67 12.77 -1.03
N SER A 103 1.87 12.79 -0.47
CA SER A 103 2.33 13.91 0.37
C SER A 103 3.85 14.01 0.46
N ILE A 104 4.36 15.25 0.60
CA ILE A 104 5.80 15.50 0.74
C ILE A 104 6.31 15.02 2.10
N GLU A 105 5.45 14.99 3.12
CA GLU A 105 5.75 14.41 4.42
C GLU A 105 5.91 12.89 4.36
N LEU A 106 5.16 12.19 3.50
CA LEU A 106 5.34 10.76 3.24
C LEU A 106 6.61 10.49 2.42
N ALA A 107 6.83 11.25 1.35
CA ALA A 107 8.05 11.15 0.54
C ALA A 107 9.32 11.37 1.38
N ARG A 108 9.32 12.38 2.26
CA ARG A 108 10.41 12.60 3.23
C ARG A 108 10.53 11.47 4.25
N ALA A 109 9.41 10.91 4.73
CA ALA A 109 9.45 9.76 5.66
C ALA A 109 10.09 8.51 5.02
N LEU A 110 9.84 8.27 3.73
CA LEU A 110 10.51 7.22 2.94
C LEU A 110 11.99 7.55 2.71
N SER A 111 12.29 8.73 2.15
CA SER A 111 13.66 9.18 1.85
C SER A 111 14.58 9.24 3.07
N ASN A 112 14.04 9.52 4.26
CA ASN A 112 14.82 9.55 5.50
C ASN A 112 15.02 8.16 6.13
N ARG A 113 14.33 7.12 5.64
CA ARG A 113 14.39 5.75 6.16
C ARG A 113 15.12 4.78 5.24
N THR A 114 15.05 4.97 3.93
CA THR A 114 15.68 4.06 2.98
C THR A 114 17.21 4.17 3.00
N GLU A 115 17.87 3.02 2.88
CA GLU A 115 19.33 2.92 2.73
C GLU A 115 19.74 2.83 1.26
N LYS A 116 18.87 2.25 0.42
CA LYS A 116 19.02 2.10 -1.03
C LYS A 116 18.09 3.07 -1.78
N PRO A 117 18.30 3.34 -3.07
CA PRO A 117 17.31 4.04 -3.89
C PRO A 117 15.97 3.30 -3.87
N LEU A 118 14.89 3.96 -3.44
CA LEU A 118 13.52 3.43 -3.53
C LEU A 118 12.78 4.13 -4.68
N ASP A 119 12.14 3.34 -5.55
CA ASP A 119 11.28 3.89 -6.60
C ASP A 119 9.90 4.25 -6.02
N VAL A 120 9.34 5.37 -6.48
CA VAL A 120 8.02 5.85 -6.02
C VAL A 120 7.17 6.37 -7.17
N LEU A 121 5.85 6.21 -7.04
CA LEU A 121 4.85 6.89 -7.87
C LEU A 121 4.03 7.86 -7.01
N ILE A 122 3.56 8.95 -7.61
CA ILE A 122 2.58 9.85 -6.97
C ILE A 122 1.17 9.33 -7.22
N GLU A 123 0.39 9.11 -6.16
CA GLU A 123 -1.05 8.83 -6.28
C GLU A 123 -1.80 10.11 -6.63
N VAL A 124 -2.56 10.09 -7.71
CA VAL A 124 -3.32 11.26 -8.19
C VAL A 124 -4.83 11.00 -8.08
N ASN A 125 -5.49 11.73 -7.19
CA ASN A 125 -6.94 11.78 -7.09
C ASN A 125 -7.49 12.64 -8.25
N LEU A 126 -8.05 11.95 -9.26
CA LEU A 126 -8.64 12.56 -10.44
C LEU A 126 -10.18 12.66 -10.38
N ALA A 127 -10.82 11.97 -9.43
CA ALA A 127 -12.26 12.02 -9.22
C ALA A 127 -12.72 13.22 -8.37
N GLY A 128 -11.83 13.79 -7.55
CA GLY A 128 -12.17 14.89 -6.63
C GLY A 128 -12.92 14.45 -5.37
N GLU A 129 -13.20 13.16 -5.22
CA GLU A 129 -13.80 12.56 -4.02
C GLU A 129 -12.91 12.81 -2.81
N LYS A 130 -13.40 13.61 -1.84
CA LYS A 130 -12.67 13.98 -0.62
C LYS A 130 -12.31 12.79 0.29
N THR A 131 -12.96 11.65 0.08
CA THR A 131 -12.78 10.39 0.79
C THR A 131 -11.66 9.51 0.22
N LYS A 132 -11.14 9.81 -0.97
CA LYS A 132 -10.08 9.04 -1.63
C LYS A 132 -8.71 9.69 -1.48
N HIS A 133 -7.69 8.85 -1.36
CA HIS A 133 -6.28 9.22 -1.23
C HIS A 133 -5.72 9.81 -2.52
N GLY A 134 -4.47 10.30 -2.46
CA GLY A 134 -3.79 10.96 -3.57
C GLY A 134 -3.95 12.47 -3.65
N VAL A 135 -3.06 13.12 -4.40
CA VAL A 135 -3.09 14.57 -4.68
C VAL A 135 -3.97 14.88 -5.89
N SER A 136 -4.57 16.06 -5.94
CA SER A 136 -5.20 16.52 -7.20
C SER A 136 -4.15 16.78 -8.28
N ALA A 137 -4.53 16.67 -9.56
CA ALA A 137 -3.65 16.91 -10.71
C ALA A 137 -2.82 18.21 -10.63
N LYS A 138 -3.40 19.30 -10.10
CA LYS A 138 -2.72 20.59 -9.88
C LYS A 138 -1.64 20.52 -8.78
N LYS A 139 -1.83 19.67 -7.77
CA LYS A 139 -0.86 19.45 -6.68
C LYS A 139 0.25 18.46 -7.08
N ALA A 140 -0.02 17.51 -7.98
CA ALA A 140 0.97 16.51 -8.45
C ALA A 140 2.26 17.16 -8.99
N ILE A 141 2.15 18.20 -9.81
CA ILE A 141 3.31 18.93 -10.35
C ILE A 141 4.16 19.56 -9.23
N LYS A 142 3.52 20.13 -8.19
CA LYS A 142 4.24 20.67 -7.03
C LYS A 142 4.91 19.55 -6.24
N LEU A 143 4.20 18.45 -5.99
CA LEU A 143 4.75 17.31 -5.24
C LEU A 143 5.95 16.70 -5.96
N ALA A 144 5.93 16.56 -7.29
CA ALA A 144 7.08 16.14 -8.08
C ALA A 144 8.29 17.09 -7.92
N LYS A 145 8.05 18.41 -7.96
CA LYS A 145 9.10 19.43 -7.71
C LYS A 145 9.66 19.38 -6.28
N ASP A 146 8.88 18.96 -5.30
CA ASP A 146 9.36 18.79 -3.92
C ASP A 146 10.00 17.40 -3.68
N ILE A 147 9.65 16.37 -4.45
CA ILE A 147 10.27 15.03 -4.45
C ILE A 147 11.62 15.02 -5.21
N SER A 148 11.78 15.79 -6.28
CA SER A 148 13.05 15.92 -7.04
C SER A 148 14.27 16.38 -6.21
N LYS A 149 14.02 16.82 -4.96
CA LYS A 149 15.01 17.27 -3.97
C LYS A 149 15.39 16.18 -2.96
N LEU A 150 14.90 14.94 -3.15
CA LEU A 150 15.03 13.82 -2.21
C LEU A 150 15.85 12.70 -2.87
N GLU A 151 17.17 12.84 -2.83
CA GLU A 151 18.14 12.02 -3.58
C GLU A 151 17.96 10.50 -3.45
N LYS A 152 17.51 10.04 -2.27
CA LYS A 152 17.31 8.63 -1.92
C LYS A 152 16.05 7.98 -2.49
N ILE A 153 15.13 8.74 -3.08
CA ILE A 153 13.96 8.18 -3.78
C ILE A 153 13.93 8.65 -5.24
N LYS A 154 13.45 7.81 -6.14
CA LYS A 154 13.32 8.15 -7.57
C LYS A 154 11.86 8.17 -7.96
N LEU A 155 11.39 9.30 -8.50
CA LEU A 155 10.00 9.44 -8.91
C LEU A 155 9.84 8.88 -10.32
N LYS A 156 9.28 7.67 -10.44
CA LYS A 156 9.20 6.89 -11.68
C LYS A 156 7.92 7.10 -12.48
N GLY A 157 6.92 7.77 -11.89
CA GLY A 157 5.61 7.85 -12.53
C GLY A 157 4.47 8.33 -11.64
N LEU A 158 3.26 8.07 -12.12
CA LEU A 158 2.01 8.39 -11.45
C LEU A 158 1.15 7.13 -11.29
N MET A 159 0.29 7.15 -10.27
CA MET A 159 -0.71 6.11 -10.01
C MET A 159 -2.10 6.73 -9.92
N THR A 160 -3.14 6.04 -10.40
CA THR A 160 -4.53 6.42 -10.10
C THR A 160 -5.46 5.21 -9.95
N ILE A 161 -6.55 5.44 -9.22
CA ILE A 161 -7.69 4.53 -9.07
C ILE A 161 -8.96 5.35 -9.39
N PRO A 162 -9.59 5.14 -10.57
CA PRO A 162 -10.86 5.77 -10.90
C PRO A 162 -12.00 5.41 -9.91
N PRO A 163 -13.15 6.09 -9.96
CA PRO A 163 -14.38 5.53 -9.42
C PRO A 163 -14.74 4.23 -10.14
N TYR A 164 -15.36 3.29 -9.43
CA TYR A 164 -15.90 2.10 -10.08
C TYR A 164 -17.18 2.46 -10.85
N HIS A 165 -17.24 2.04 -12.10
CA HIS A 165 -18.42 2.11 -12.96
C HIS A 165 -18.59 0.78 -13.68
N GLU A 166 -19.82 0.32 -13.87
CA GLU A 166 -20.11 -0.92 -14.62
C GLU A 166 -19.62 -0.80 -16.08
N THR A 167 -19.85 0.34 -16.71
CA THR A 167 -19.25 0.70 -18.00
C THR A 167 -17.78 1.09 -17.82
N LYS A 168 -16.87 0.12 -17.98
CA LYS A 168 -15.40 0.28 -17.93
C LYS A 168 -14.86 1.48 -18.73
N GLU A 169 -15.54 1.86 -19.80
CA GLU A 169 -15.15 2.97 -20.69
C GLU A 169 -15.19 4.33 -19.97
N LEU A 170 -15.95 4.45 -18.87
CA LEU A 170 -15.98 5.63 -18.01
C LEU A 170 -14.69 5.81 -17.19
N SER A 171 -13.81 4.80 -17.11
CA SER A 171 -12.44 4.97 -16.59
C SER A 171 -11.53 5.75 -17.54
N ARG A 172 -11.81 5.75 -18.87
CA ARG A 172 -10.93 6.32 -19.90
C ARG A 172 -10.54 7.79 -19.68
N PRO A 173 -11.48 8.72 -19.33
CA PRO A 173 -11.12 10.13 -19.10
C PRO A 173 -10.14 10.34 -17.94
N TYR A 174 -10.16 9.47 -16.93
CA TYR A 174 -9.21 9.50 -15.82
C TYR A 174 -7.81 9.06 -16.27
N PHE A 175 -7.70 7.99 -17.07
CA PHE A 175 -6.43 7.51 -17.62
C PHE A 175 -5.80 8.53 -18.60
N MET A 176 -6.60 9.09 -19.52
CA MET A 176 -6.19 10.21 -20.38
C MET A 176 -5.66 11.39 -19.57
N THR A 177 -6.30 11.70 -18.45
CA THR A 177 -5.91 12.81 -17.57
C THR A 177 -4.62 12.50 -16.80
N LEU A 178 -4.40 11.25 -16.36
CA LEU A 178 -3.15 10.85 -15.72
C LEU A 178 -1.96 10.99 -16.68
N ARG A 179 -2.10 10.49 -17.92
CA ARG A 179 -1.06 10.63 -18.96
C ARG A 179 -0.72 12.11 -19.23
N ARG A 180 -1.74 12.97 -19.36
CA ARG A 180 -1.56 14.44 -19.51
C ARG A 180 -0.89 15.10 -18.30
N VAL A 181 -1.01 14.56 -17.08
CA VAL A 181 -0.27 15.06 -15.90
C VAL A 181 1.18 14.59 -15.94
N ALA A 182 1.44 13.34 -16.32
CA ALA A 182 2.79 12.80 -16.51
C ALA A 182 3.58 13.57 -17.58
N GLU A 183 3.00 13.76 -18.77
CA GLU A 183 3.56 14.60 -19.86
C GLU A 183 3.96 15.99 -19.38
N ARG A 184 3.13 16.62 -18.52
CA ARG A 184 3.37 17.96 -17.98
C ARG A 184 4.47 17.99 -16.93
N ILE A 185 4.71 16.90 -16.21
CA ILE A 185 5.81 16.82 -15.23
C ILE A 185 7.13 16.46 -15.92
N ASN A 186 7.12 15.62 -16.97
CA ASN A 186 8.32 15.40 -17.80
C ASN A 186 8.83 16.70 -18.40
N LYS A 187 7.94 17.57 -18.89
CA LYS A 187 8.28 18.90 -19.44
C LYS A 187 8.89 19.89 -18.43
N GLU A 188 8.93 19.55 -17.15
CA GLU A 188 9.61 20.33 -16.11
C GLU A 188 11.09 19.92 -15.92
N ASN A 189 11.56 18.86 -16.62
CA ASN A 189 12.95 18.39 -16.66
C ASN A 189 13.63 18.26 -15.28
N LEU A 190 12.93 17.67 -14.31
CA LEU A 190 13.35 17.62 -12.92
C LEU A 190 14.37 16.50 -12.65
N PRO A 191 15.45 16.75 -11.90
CA PRO A 191 16.44 15.72 -11.58
C PRO A 191 15.82 14.61 -10.71
N GLY A 192 16.18 13.35 -10.99
CA GLY A 192 15.65 12.19 -10.27
C GLY A 192 14.16 11.89 -10.51
N VAL A 193 13.53 12.58 -11.47
CA VAL A 193 12.14 12.38 -11.88
C VAL A 193 12.10 11.91 -13.33
N SER A 194 11.31 10.88 -13.59
CA SER A 194 10.99 10.40 -14.93
C SER A 194 9.57 9.86 -14.90
N MET A 195 8.63 10.44 -15.64
CA MET A 195 7.26 9.92 -15.74
C MET A 195 7.17 8.95 -16.92
N HIS A 196 7.79 7.79 -16.75
CA HIS A 196 7.61 6.64 -17.65
C HIS A 196 6.49 5.73 -17.14
N GLU A 197 6.40 5.55 -15.82
CA GLU A 197 5.41 4.64 -15.24
C GLU A 197 4.02 5.30 -15.13
N LEU A 198 3.01 4.61 -15.66
CA LEU A 198 1.61 4.93 -15.46
C LEU A 198 0.92 3.70 -14.87
N SER A 199 0.80 3.70 -13.53
CA SER A 199 0.12 2.65 -12.79
C SER A 199 -1.37 2.91 -12.73
N MET A 200 -2.12 2.30 -13.63
CA MET A 200 -3.56 2.50 -13.78
C MET A 200 -4.21 1.31 -14.48
N GLY A 201 -5.48 1.05 -14.15
CA GLY A 201 -6.19 -0.16 -14.59
C GLY A 201 -6.11 -1.33 -13.59
N MET A 202 -7.24 -2.00 -13.43
CA MET A 202 -7.44 -3.18 -12.58
C MET A 202 -8.25 -4.24 -13.34
N SER A 203 -8.60 -5.38 -12.72
CA SER A 203 -9.27 -6.54 -13.37
C SER A 203 -10.40 -6.23 -14.38
N HIS A 204 -11.12 -5.14 -14.18
CA HIS A 204 -12.30 -4.68 -14.93
C HIS A 204 -11.98 -3.76 -16.12
N ASP A 205 -10.94 -2.92 -16.00
CA ASP A 205 -10.69 -1.79 -16.90
C ASP A 205 -9.24 -1.69 -17.41
N PHE A 206 -8.38 -2.68 -17.15
CA PHE A 206 -6.98 -2.63 -17.53
C PHE A 206 -6.74 -2.57 -19.05
N GLU A 207 -7.60 -3.13 -19.89
CA GLU A 207 -7.47 -2.96 -21.35
C GLU A 207 -7.62 -1.49 -21.76
N ILE A 208 -8.54 -0.77 -21.12
CA ILE A 208 -8.79 0.67 -21.37
C ILE A 208 -7.62 1.51 -20.85
N ALA A 209 -6.99 1.06 -19.75
CA ALA A 209 -5.77 1.66 -19.23
C ALA A 209 -4.57 1.46 -20.17
N ILE A 210 -4.37 0.26 -20.72
CA ILE A 210 -3.32 -0.04 -21.70
C ILE A 210 -3.47 0.80 -22.97
N GLU A 211 -4.69 0.91 -23.49
CA GLU A 211 -5.03 1.79 -24.62
C GLU A 211 -4.74 3.27 -24.33
N GLU A 212 -4.87 3.72 -23.08
CA GLU A 212 -4.48 5.07 -22.65
C GLU A 212 -3.03 5.18 -22.13
N GLY A 213 -2.18 4.20 -22.40
CA GLY A 213 -0.74 4.28 -22.15
C GLY A 213 -0.28 3.79 -20.76
N ALA A 214 -1.05 2.96 -20.06
CA ALA A 214 -0.58 2.32 -18.83
C ALA A 214 0.69 1.48 -19.08
N THR A 215 1.60 1.47 -18.11
CA THR A 215 2.78 0.59 -18.08
C THR A 215 2.74 -0.38 -16.91
N ILE A 216 1.97 -0.08 -15.87
CA ILE A 216 1.73 -0.94 -14.72
C ILE A 216 0.23 -1.14 -14.58
N ILE A 217 -0.23 -2.39 -14.52
CA ILE A 217 -1.63 -2.74 -14.25
C ILE A 217 -1.73 -3.62 -13.00
N ARG A 218 -2.79 -3.43 -12.19
CA ARG A 218 -2.91 -4.05 -10.86
C ARG A 218 -4.06 -5.03 -10.80
N VAL A 219 -3.79 -6.30 -11.10
CA VAL A 219 -4.83 -7.33 -11.28
C VAL A 219 -4.88 -8.26 -10.07
N GLY A 220 -6.07 -8.45 -9.50
CA GLY A 220 -6.29 -9.33 -8.34
C GLY A 220 -7.30 -10.42 -8.64
N SER A 221 -8.59 -10.05 -8.69
CA SER A 221 -9.70 -10.99 -8.86
C SER A 221 -9.64 -11.82 -10.15
N ALA A 222 -9.12 -11.26 -11.25
CA ALA A 222 -8.99 -12.00 -12.50
C ALA A 222 -7.81 -13.00 -12.51
N ILE A 223 -6.99 -13.07 -11.45
CA ILE A 223 -5.93 -14.08 -11.25
C ILE A 223 -6.36 -15.05 -10.14
N PHE A 224 -6.75 -14.51 -8.98
CA PHE A 224 -7.00 -15.29 -7.76
C PHE A 224 -8.48 -15.70 -7.55
N GLY A 225 -9.37 -15.32 -8.46
CA GLY A 225 -10.82 -15.49 -8.32
C GLY A 225 -11.45 -14.41 -7.44
N GLU A 226 -12.75 -14.53 -7.18
CA GLU A 226 -13.41 -13.68 -6.19
C GLU A 226 -12.93 -14.00 -4.76
N ARG A 227 -13.17 -13.07 -3.83
CA ARG A 227 -12.85 -13.34 -2.42
C ARG A 227 -13.90 -14.27 -1.85
N GLU A 228 -13.48 -15.33 -1.19
CA GLU A 228 -14.35 -15.98 -0.22
C GLU A 228 -14.81 -14.90 0.80
N PRO A 229 -16.13 -14.77 1.07
CA PRO A 229 -16.59 -13.87 2.10
C PRO A 229 -15.99 -14.34 3.42
N LYS A 230 -15.48 -13.40 4.24
CA LYS A 230 -15.07 -13.73 5.60
C LYS A 230 -16.31 -14.23 6.36
N VAL A 231 -16.41 -15.54 6.52
CA VAL A 231 -17.34 -16.17 7.44
C VAL A 231 -17.09 -15.52 8.80
N ALA A 232 -18.07 -14.78 9.30
CA ALA A 232 -17.98 -14.23 10.64
C ALA A 232 -17.88 -15.42 11.61
N PRO A 233 -17.02 -15.37 12.63
CA PRO A 233 -17.00 -16.43 13.64
C PRO A 233 -18.41 -16.57 14.20
N GLU A 234 -18.90 -17.82 14.27
CA GLU A 234 -20.26 -18.09 14.70
C GLU A 234 -20.48 -17.47 16.09
N LYS A 235 -21.54 -16.68 16.22
CA LYS A 235 -21.93 -16.14 17.52
C LYS A 235 -22.47 -17.30 18.34
N GLU A 236 -21.68 -17.78 19.31
CA GLU A 236 -22.15 -18.75 20.30
C GLU A 236 -23.52 -18.30 20.84
N THR A 237 -24.57 -19.05 20.52
CA THR A 237 -25.92 -18.71 20.93
C THR A 237 -26.05 -18.87 22.45
N PRO A 238 -26.41 -17.81 23.21
CA PRO A 238 -26.47 -17.91 24.66
C PRO A 238 -27.48 -18.98 25.10
N VAL A 239 -26.99 -20.02 25.78
CA VAL A 239 -27.85 -21.07 26.34
C VAL A 239 -28.79 -20.46 27.37
N LYS A 240 -30.08 -20.39 27.04
CA LYS A 240 -31.13 -19.89 27.94
C LYS A 240 -31.21 -20.81 29.16
N LYS A 241 -30.74 -20.35 30.32
CA LYS A 241 -31.04 -21.00 31.60
C LYS A 241 -32.54 -20.89 31.87
N ALA A 242 -33.27 -22.00 31.71
CA ALA A 242 -34.68 -22.09 32.10
C ALA A 242 -34.81 -21.99 33.63
N SER A 243 -35.58 -21.02 34.11
CA SER A 243 -35.82 -20.79 35.53
C SER A 243 -37.08 -21.50 36.01
N SER A 244 -37.01 -22.80 36.27
CA SER A 244 -38.11 -23.57 36.89
C SER A 244 -38.02 -23.52 38.42
N LYS A 245 -38.89 -22.75 39.07
CA LYS A 245 -39.11 -22.84 40.52
C LYS A 245 -39.93 -24.10 40.83
N SER A 246 -39.45 -24.93 41.76
CA SER A 246 -40.30 -25.93 42.43
C SER A 246 -39.82 -26.13 43.87
N ASN A 247 -40.65 -25.70 44.84
CA ASN A 247 -40.41 -25.99 46.26
C ASN A 247 -41.01 -27.36 46.58
N ILE A 248 -40.17 -28.34 46.93
CA ILE A 248 -40.57 -29.47 47.77
C ILE A 248 -39.63 -29.50 48.98
N LYS A 249 -40.21 -29.83 50.14
CA LYS A 249 -39.65 -29.67 51.48
C LYS A 249 -39.46 -31.06 52.10
N VAL A 250 -38.73 -31.11 53.23
CA VAL A 250 -38.83 -32.11 54.32
C VAL A 250 -37.78 -33.24 54.38
N LYS A 251 -37.12 -33.27 55.56
CA LYS A 251 -36.45 -34.37 56.29
C LYS A 251 -35.03 -34.83 55.94
N SER A 252 -34.35 -35.11 57.04
CA SER A 252 -33.04 -35.73 57.20
C SER A 252 -33.17 -37.25 57.41
N LYS A 253 -32.09 -37.97 57.10
CA LYS A 253 -31.50 -39.08 57.89
C LYS A 253 -30.14 -39.42 57.26
N GLY A 254 -29.22 -39.98 58.04
CA GLY A 254 -27.88 -40.35 57.58
C GLY A 254 -27.58 -41.83 57.76
N LYS A 255 -26.63 -42.33 56.97
CA LYS A 255 -25.73 -43.50 57.12
C LYS A 255 -24.64 -43.35 56.04
N GLU A 256 -23.35 -43.43 56.35
CA GLU A 256 -22.51 -44.56 56.78
C GLU A 256 -22.02 -45.50 55.64
N THR A 257 -20.68 -45.59 55.56
CA THR A 257 -19.83 -46.78 55.28
C THR A 257 -19.77 -47.49 53.91
N THR A 258 -18.51 -47.66 53.44
CA THR A 258 -17.94 -48.80 52.65
C THR A 258 -18.39 -48.99 51.18
N ASN A 259 -17.60 -49.51 50.23
CA ASN A 259 -16.25 -50.12 50.17
C ASN A 259 -15.40 -49.41 49.06
N ALA A 260 -14.05 -49.38 49.02
CA ALA A 260 -13.03 -50.44 48.86
C ALA A 260 -13.21 -51.30 47.58
N THR A 261 -12.22 -51.70 46.76
CA THR A 261 -10.73 -51.78 46.86
C THR A 261 -10.16 -51.76 45.40
N THR A 262 -8.95 -51.29 45.02
CA THR A 262 -7.60 -51.91 45.12
C THR A 262 -6.49 -50.96 44.61
N LYS A 263 -5.35 -50.82 45.34
CA LYS A 263 -3.96 -51.30 45.03
C LYS A 263 -3.43 -50.96 43.62
N LYS A 264 -2.20 -50.46 43.39
CA LYS A 264 -0.96 -50.22 44.21
C LYS A 264 -0.14 -49.08 43.48
N ALA A 265 1.14 -48.68 43.70
CA ALA A 265 2.28 -49.16 44.50
C ALA A 265 3.13 -48.01 45.14
N LYS A 266 4.34 -47.70 44.63
CA LYS A 266 5.40 -46.78 45.12
C LYS A 266 6.23 -46.27 43.92
N LYS A 267 6.92 -45.10 43.88
CA LYS A 267 7.97 -44.48 44.76
C LYS A 267 9.30 -45.27 44.77
N PRO A 268 10.51 -44.66 44.94
CA PRO A 268 10.79 -43.40 45.66
C PRO A 268 11.87 -42.40 45.10
N GLU A 269 11.96 -41.23 45.76
CA GLU A 269 13.15 -40.36 46.09
C GLU A 269 14.25 -39.97 45.04
N ASP A 270 14.91 -38.80 45.07
CA ASP A 270 14.97 -37.65 46.02
C ASP A 270 15.29 -36.30 45.25
N LYS A 271 15.95 -35.19 45.67
CA LYS A 271 16.70 -34.75 46.89
C LYS A 271 16.72 -33.20 47.08
N THR A 272 17.64 -32.73 47.95
CA THR A 272 17.99 -31.38 48.46
C THR A 272 18.52 -30.33 47.45
N MET A 273 18.15 -29.02 47.55
CA MET A 273 18.79 -27.87 48.28
C MET A 273 20.19 -27.43 47.75
N ALA A 274 20.69 -26.17 47.87
CA ALA A 274 20.30 -25.03 48.74
C ALA A 274 20.71 -23.62 48.16
N THR A 275 20.10 -22.54 48.69
CA THR A 275 20.62 -21.15 48.96
C THR A 275 21.43 -20.35 47.87
N ALA A 276 21.60 -19.01 47.90
CA ALA A 276 21.31 -17.95 48.89
C ALA A 276 20.99 -16.56 48.25
N THR A 277 20.36 -15.67 49.06
CA THR A 277 20.46 -14.18 49.11
C THR A 277 20.72 -13.33 47.83
N LYS A 278 19.83 -12.42 47.40
CA LYS A 278 19.33 -11.16 48.05
C LYS A 278 20.28 -9.94 47.94
N LYS A 279 19.96 -9.00 47.03
CA LYS A 279 19.97 -7.55 47.37
C LYS A 279 19.14 -6.68 46.40
N THR A 280 18.33 -5.82 46.98
CA THR A 280 17.54 -4.76 46.31
C THR A 280 18.30 -3.44 46.32
N ALA A 281 18.15 -2.62 45.28
CA ALA A 281 18.25 -1.15 45.39
C ALA A 281 17.59 -0.47 44.18
N ALA A 282 16.70 0.49 44.43
CA ALA A 282 16.23 1.45 43.45
C ALA A 282 16.20 2.84 44.10
N LYS A 283 16.61 3.90 43.38
CA LYS A 283 16.06 5.26 43.54
C LYS A 283 16.62 6.32 42.57
N LYS A 284 15.71 7.26 42.26
CA LYS A 284 15.91 8.70 41.97
C LYS A 284 16.55 9.18 40.64
N LYS A 285 15.75 9.96 39.91
CA LYS A 285 16.17 11.12 39.10
C LYS A 285 16.75 12.23 39.99
N PRO A 286 17.43 13.23 39.40
CA PRO A 286 16.85 14.59 39.45
C PRO A 286 16.71 15.24 38.04
N ALA A 287 16.29 16.50 37.97
CA ALA A 287 16.11 17.23 36.71
C ALA A 287 16.34 18.76 36.85
N ALA A 288 16.97 19.36 35.84
CA ALA A 288 17.00 20.81 35.56
C ALA A 288 17.15 20.98 34.02
N LYS A 289 16.41 21.82 33.28
CA LYS A 289 16.11 23.26 33.37
C LYS A 289 17.32 24.19 33.16
N LYS A 290 17.40 24.78 31.95
CA LYS A 290 17.86 26.17 31.72
C LYS A 290 16.92 26.85 30.70
N LYS A 291 16.85 28.19 30.73
CA LYS A 291 16.04 29.07 29.86
C LYS A 291 16.88 30.27 29.40
N ALA A 292 16.70 30.70 28.15
CA ALA A 292 16.90 32.06 27.61
C ALA A 292 16.04 32.14 26.32
N VAL A 293 15.19 33.12 26.00
CA VAL A 293 15.23 34.60 26.12
C VAL A 293 16.31 35.18 25.18
N ALA A 294 16.09 35.60 23.92
CA ALA A 294 15.01 36.28 23.17
C ALA A 294 15.27 37.79 22.92
N LYS A 295 15.14 38.24 21.66
CA LYS A 295 15.04 39.65 21.19
C LYS A 295 14.35 39.68 19.80
N LYS A 296 13.80 40.83 19.38
CA LYS A 296 12.98 41.00 18.15
C LYS A 296 13.23 42.34 17.44
N LYS A 297 13.31 42.30 16.08
CA LYS A 297 12.96 43.41 15.13
C LYS A 297 13.83 44.70 15.22
N PRO A 298 13.70 45.71 14.30
CA PRO A 298 12.80 45.89 13.14
C PRO A 298 13.49 45.83 11.75
N VAL A 299 12.84 45.34 10.68
CA VAL A 299 12.00 46.05 9.67
C VAL A 299 12.69 47.22 8.94
N ALA A 300 12.87 47.06 7.62
CA ALA A 300 12.90 48.15 6.65
C ALA A 300 12.06 47.76 5.41
N LYS A 301 11.38 48.72 4.78
CA LYS A 301 10.64 48.56 3.51
C LYS A 301 11.24 49.49 2.47
N LYS A 302 11.30 49.08 1.20
CA LYS A 302 11.26 50.02 0.06
C LYS A 302 10.31 49.50 -1.03
N LYS A 303 9.50 50.42 -1.57
CA LYS A 303 8.64 50.25 -2.76
C LYS A 303 9.35 50.88 -3.97
N VAL A 304 8.65 50.94 -5.11
CA VAL A 304 8.92 51.78 -6.30
C VAL A 304 9.98 51.15 -7.24
N ALA A 305 9.82 51.08 -8.56
CA ALA A 305 8.72 51.52 -9.45
C ALA A 305 8.29 50.41 -10.44
N ALA A 306 7.16 50.61 -11.13
CA ALA A 306 6.83 49.89 -12.36
C ALA A 306 7.16 50.75 -13.60
N LYS A 307 7.51 50.11 -14.72
CA LYS A 307 7.34 50.67 -16.07
C LYS A 307 6.66 49.64 -16.96
N LYS A 308 5.75 50.09 -17.84
CA LYS A 308 5.00 49.27 -18.81
C LYS A 308 5.18 49.86 -20.22
N LYS A 309 5.29 48.97 -21.22
CA LYS A 309 5.06 49.23 -22.66
C LYS A 309 6.03 50.24 -23.34
N PRO A 310 6.00 50.37 -24.69
CA PRO A 310 5.33 49.54 -25.72
C PRO A 310 6.30 48.49 -26.34
N VAL A 311 5.90 47.39 -26.99
CA VAL A 311 4.93 47.18 -28.10
C VAL A 311 5.29 47.95 -29.37
N ALA A 312 6.28 47.46 -30.11
CA ALA A 312 6.49 47.85 -31.51
C ALA A 312 5.80 46.82 -32.45
N LYS A 313 4.97 47.30 -33.39
CA LYS A 313 4.44 46.50 -34.49
C LYS A 313 5.41 46.61 -35.68
N LYS A 314 5.72 45.49 -36.35
CA LYS A 314 6.08 45.50 -37.78
C LYS A 314 5.20 44.50 -38.53
N LYS A 315 4.42 45.02 -39.48
CA LYS A 315 3.80 44.28 -40.59
C LYS A 315 4.78 44.31 -41.79
N VAL A 316 4.42 43.57 -42.85
CA VAL A 316 5.00 43.66 -44.22
C VAL A 316 6.39 43.00 -44.34
N ALA A 317 6.72 42.22 -45.38
CA ALA A 317 6.00 41.87 -46.62
C ALA A 317 5.87 40.35 -46.81
N ALA A 318 5.00 39.93 -47.74
CA ALA A 318 5.04 38.60 -48.34
C ALA A 318 5.89 38.62 -49.62
N LYS A 319 6.51 37.47 -49.97
CA LYS A 319 6.93 37.14 -51.34
C LYS A 319 6.83 35.63 -51.53
N LYS A 320 5.91 35.19 -52.41
CA LYS A 320 5.97 33.89 -53.09
C LYS A 320 6.86 34.03 -54.33
N LYS A 321 7.65 32.99 -54.65
CA LYS A 321 7.91 32.45 -56.00
C LYS A 321 9.11 31.47 -55.94
N PRO A 322 9.27 30.57 -56.94
CA PRO A 322 8.30 30.21 -57.98
C PRO A 322 7.02 29.60 -57.39
#